data_AF-A0AAN0J9X8-F1
#
_entry.id   AF-A0AAN0J9X8-F1
#
_cell.length_a   1.000
_cell.length_b   1.000
_cell.length_c   1.000
_cell.angle_alpha   90.00
_cell.angle_beta   90.00
_cell.angle_gamma   90.00
#
_symmetry.space_group_name_H-M   'P 1'
#
loop_
_entity.id
_entity.type
_entity.pdbx_description
1 polymer ?
#
loop_
_entity_poly.entity_id
_entity_poly.type
_entity_poly.pdbx_seq_one_letter_code
_entity_poly.pdbx_strand_id
1 'polypeptide(L)'
;MILAYQTHLDEFCENKLTMFCDHPLKRLSSSLLTCETIKFVLKWNPSEHSLSSIRALLWKTFKDNQVEVVVIKEGNSIIVTCYAPHYLMESLLVTARDNVDMLKEMGLISLTIGYYTVYDEHAIDEEVKSLMKKLEMVESERDDLLEENAKLKGTIDTLGIY
;
A
#
# COMPACT_ATOMS: atom_id res chain seq x y z
N MET A 1 -35.09 17.27 13.78
CA MET A 1 -34.44 17.56 12.48
C MET A 1 -33.05 16.93 12.39
N ILE A 2 -32.18 17.09 13.40
CA ILE A 2 -30.82 16.49 13.42
C ILE A 2 -30.85 14.95 13.39
N LEU A 3 -31.68 14.31 14.21
CA LEU A 3 -31.73 12.84 14.29
C LEU A 3 -32.18 12.19 12.98
N ALA A 4 -33.24 12.72 12.35
CA ALA A 4 -33.73 12.21 11.07
C ALA A 4 -32.69 12.34 9.94
N TYR A 5 -31.92 13.44 9.94
CA TYR A 5 -30.82 13.62 9.00
C TYR A 5 -29.68 12.62 9.23
N GLN A 6 -29.30 12.37 10.49
CA GLN A 6 -28.31 11.35 10.83
C GLN A 6 -28.75 9.96 10.40
N THR A 7 -30.01 9.58 10.68
CA THR A 7 -30.57 8.30 10.24
C THR A 7 -30.51 8.13 8.72
N HIS A 8 -30.87 9.17 7.96
CA HIS A 8 -30.76 9.13 6.50
C HIS A 8 -29.32 9.01 6.00
N LEU A 9 -28.35 9.65 6.66
CA LEU A 9 -26.94 9.49 6.31
C LEU A 9 -26.44 8.08 6.60
N ASP A 10 -26.85 7.49 7.72
CA ASP A 10 -26.46 6.14 8.08
C ASP A 10 -27.06 5.13 7.07
N GLU A 11 -28.35 5.27 6.73
CA GLU A 11 -28.98 4.49 5.65
C GLU A 11 -28.27 4.65 4.30
N PHE A 12 -27.88 5.89 3.95
CA PHE A 12 -27.12 6.14 2.74
C PHE A 12 -25.75 5.45 2.74
N CYS A 13 -25.07 5.41 3.90
CA CYS A 13 -23.77 4.74 4.05
C CYS A 13 -23.84 3.22 3.89
N GLU A 14 -25.01 2.61 4.09
CA GLU A 14 -25.21 1.17 3.94
C GLU A 14 -25.38 0.71 2.48
N ASN A 15 -25.49 1.65 1.54
CA ASN A 15 -25.47 1.33 0.11
C ASN A 15 -24.14 0.67 -0.30
N LYS A 16 -24.24 -0.30 -1.20
CA LYS A 16 -23.10 -1.08 -1.71
C LYS A 16 -22.16 -0.23 -2.56
N LEU A 17 -20.88 -0.56 -2.54
CA LEU A 17 -19.86 0.20 -3.29
C LEU A 17 -20.08 0.15 -4.80
N THR A 18 -20.70 -0.92 -5.32
CA THR A 18 -21.10 -1.03 -6.74
C THR A 18 -21.96 0.14 -7.22
N MET A 19 -22.72 0.80 -6.35
CA MET A 19 -23.54 1.97 -6.70
C MET A 19 -22.72 3.25 -6.90
N PHE A 20 -21.46 3.26 -6.45
CA PHE A 20 -20.60 4.43 -6.40
C PHE A 20 -19.33 4.26 -7.22
N CYS A 21 -19.06 3.06 -7.73
CA CYS A 21 -17.94 2.80 -8.62
C CYS A 21 -17.99 3.76 -9.82
N ASP A 22 -16.83 4.30 -10.19
CA ASP A 22 -16.63 5.21 -11.33
C ASP A 22 -17.42 6.52 -11.27
N HIS A 23 -17.99 6.86 -10.12
CA HIS A 23 -18.69 8.11 -9.86
C HIS A 23 -18.01 8.91 -8.74
N PRO A 24 -17.76 10.22 -8.94
CA PRO A 24 -17.20 11.05 -7.89
C PRO A 24 -18.22 11.25 -6.77
N LEU A 25 -17.86 10.86 -5.54
CA LEU A 25 -18.75 10.96 -4.37
C LEU A 25 -18.94 12.38 -3.84
N LYS A 26 -17.96 13.25 -4.06
CA LYS A 26 -18.00 14.64 -3.61
C LYS A 26 -17.27 15.54 -4.61
N ARG A 27 -17.81 16.75 -4.78
CA ARG A 27 -17.09 17.87 -5.40
C ARG A 27 -16.24 18.53 -4.33
N LEU A 28 -14.92 18.45 -4.46
CA LEU A 28 -13.96 19.02 -3.51
C LEU A 28 -14.25 20.52 -3.30
N SER A 29 -14.30 20.95 -2.04
CA SER A 29 -14.54 22.36 -1.68
C SER A 29 -13.24 23.19 -1.64
N SER A 30 -12.09 22.52 -1.52
CA SER A 30 -10.75 23.13 -1.48
C SER A 30 -10.06 23.06 -2.85
N SER A 31 -9.12 23.98 -3.09
CA SER A 31 -8.29 23.91 -4.31
C SER A 31 -7.43 22.66 -4.28
N LEU A 32 -7.56 21.81 -5.30
CA LEU A 32 -6.72 20.62 -5.51
C LEU A 32 -5.20 20.93 -5.41
N LEU A 33 -4.79 22.17 -5.70
CA LEU A 33 -3.40 22.62 -5.66
C LEU A 33 -2.75 22.57 -4.27
N THR A 34 -3.54 22.50 -3.20
CA THR A 34 -3.05 22.44 -1.81
C THR A 34 -3.35 21.11 -1.14
N CYS A 35 -3.91 20.15 -1.87
CA CYS A 35 -4.29 18.85 -1.35
C CYS A 35 -3.39 17.77 -1.92
N GLU A 36 -3.17 16.76 -1.09
CA GLU A 36 -2.38 15.59 -1.39
C GLU A 36 -3.32 14.42 -1.61
N THR A 37 -2.93 13.55 -2.54
CA THR A 37 -3.75 12.39 -2.90
C THR A 37 -3.38 11.23 -1.99
N ILE A 38 -4.38 10.64 -1.32
CA ILE A 38 -4.25 9.39 -0.58
C ILE A 38 -4.91 8.30 -1.42
N LYS A 39 -4.20 7.22 -1.69
CA LYS A 39 -4.73 6.11 -2.48
C LYS A 39 -4.59 4.82 -1.71
N PHE A 40 -5.72 4.17 -1.46
CA PHE A 40 -5.78 2.80 -0.98
C PHE A 40 -6.10 1.87 -2.14
N VAL A 41 -5.41 0.74 -2.23
CA VAL A 41 -5.77 -0.39 -3.07
C VAL A 41 -6.15 -1.54 -2.15
N LEU A 42 -7.37 -2.02 -2.26
CA LEU A 42 -7.98 -2.99 -1.34
C LEU A 42 -8.41 -4.24 -2.09
N LYS A 43 -8.14 -5.40 -1.53
CA LYS A 43 -8.60 -6.71 -2.02
C LYS A 43 -10.09 -6.94 -1.68
N TRP A 44 -10.92 -5.94 -1.94
CA TRP A 44 -12.34 -5.94 -1.62
C TRP A 44 -13.17 -6.22 -2.87
N ASN A 45 -14.30 -6.89 -2.68
CA ASN A 45 -15.35 -7.00 -3.69
C ASN A 45 -16.37 -5.88 -3.46
N PRO A 46 -16.63 -5.00 -4.45
CA PRO A 46 -17.56 -3.87 -4.29
C PRO A 46 -18.98 -4.30 -3.90
N SER A 47 -19.40 -5.51 -4.25
CA SER A 47 -20.73 -6.04 -3.91
C SER A 47 -20.86 -6.47 -2.44
N GLU A 48 -19.73 -6.80 -1.80
CA GLU A 48 -19.69 -7.25 -0.41
C GLU A 48 -19.57 -6.06 0.56
N HIS A 49 -18.92 -4.98 0.14
CA HIS A 49 -18.67 -3.80 0.95
C HIS A 49 -19.62 -2.63 0.68
N SER A 50 -19.69 -1.70 1.62
CA SER A 50 -20.53 -0.50 1.64
C SER A 50 -19.71 0.76 1.88
N LEU A 51 -20.32 1.94 1.74
CA LEU A 51 -19.65 3.20 2.12
C LEU A 51 -19.30 3.23 3.62
N SER A 52 -20.08 2.56 4.48
CA SER A 52 -19.74 2.40 5.89
C SER A 52 -18.42 1.62 6.10
N SER A 53 -18.11 0.67 5.21
CA SER A 53 -16.80 -0.01 5.21
C SER A 53 -15.66 0.96 4.92
N ILE A 54 -15.84 1.87 3.96
CA ILE A 54 -14.86 2.92 3.62
C ILE A 54 -14.70 3.91 4.77
N ARG A 55 -15.80 4.32 5.39
CA ARG A 55 -15.78 5.19 6.58
C ARG A 55 -15.00 4.54 7.72
N ALA A 56 -15.22 3.26 7.97
CA ALA A 56 -14.50 2.50 8.99
C ALA A 56 -12.99 2.40 8.68
N LEU A 57 -12.62 2.18 7.42
CA LEU A 57 -11.22 2.18 6.95
C LEU A 57 -10.55 3.53 7.23
N LEU A 58 -11.18 4.63 6.84
CA LEU A 58 -10.62 5.97 7.05
C LEU A 58 -10.55 6.33 8.53
N TRP A 59 -11.57 5.99 9.31
CA TRP A 59 -11.58 6.19 10.75
C TRP A 59 -10.43 5.45 11.43
N LYS A 60 -10.21 4.19 11.04
CA LYS A 60 -9.10 3.38 11.55
C LYS A 60 -7.73 3.91 11.13
N THR A 61 -7.61 4.40 9.90
CA THR A 61 -6.34 4.90 9.37
C THR A 61 -5.97 6.27 9.95
N PHE A 62 -6.94 7.16 10.12
CA PHE A 62 -6.68 8.58 10.37
C PHE A 62 -7.48 9.20 11.52
N LYS A 63 -8.31 8.45 12.26
CA LYS A 63 -9.00 8.88 13.49
C LYS A 63 -9.66 10.27 13.38
N ASP A 64 -10.47 10.47 12.33
CA ASP A 64 -11.25 11.69 12.04
C ASP A 64 -10.52 12.86 11.34
N ASN A 65 -9.40 12.58 10.66
CA ASN A 65 -8.77 13.61 9.82
C ASN A 65 -9.67 14.02 8.64
N GLN A 66 -9.49 15.25 8.15
CA GLN A 66 -10.21 15.90 7.03
C GLN A 66 -9.92 15.25 5.66
N VAL A 67 -10.15 13.94 5.56
CA VAL A 67 -9.88 13.12 4.39
C VAL A 67 -11.18 12.98 3.60
N GLU A 68 -11.22 13.56 2.41
CA GLU A 68 -12.40 13.52 1.55
C GLU A 68 -12.29 12.38 0.54
N VAL A 69 -13.21 11.41 0.58
CA VAL A 69 -13.31 10.33 -0.43
C VAL A 69 -13.88 10.89 -1.72
N VAL A 70 -13.22 10.61 -2.85
CA VAL A 70 -13.69 11.10 -4.14
C VAL A 70 -13.97 9.98 -5.12
N VAL A 71 -13.12 8.97 -5.25
CA VAL A 71 -13.31 7.95 -6.30
C VAL A 71 -13.13 6.55 -5.75
N ILE A 72 -14.08 5.68 -6.10
CA ILE A 72 -14.01 4.24 -5.97
C ILE A 72 -13.95 3.69 -7.39
N LYS A 73 -12.86 3.00 -7.75
CA LYS A 73 -12.77 2.30 -9.05
C LYS A 73 -12.81 0.80 -8.85
N GLU A 74 -13.51 0.13 -9.75
CA GLU A 74 -13.70 -1.31 -9.76
C GLU A 74 -12.75 -2.01 -10.74
N GLY A 75 -12.30 -3.21 -10.33
CA GLY A 75 -11.47 -4.13 -11.07
C GLY A 75 -11.39 -5.45 -10.30
N ASN A 76 -10.23 -6.10 -10.27
CA ASN A 76 -9.98 -7.21 -9.33
C ASN A 76 -9.77 -6.74 -7.87
N SER A 77 -9.75 -5.43 -7.65
CA SER A 77 -9.56 -4.74 -6.38
C SER A 77 -10.33 -3.43 -6.41
N ILE A 78 -10.49 -2.81 -5.24
CA ILE A 78 -11.08 -1.48 -5.10
C ILE A 78 -9.98 -0.46 -4.91
N ILE A 79 -10.02 0.61 -5.68
CA ILE A 79 -9.15 1.77 -5.47
C ILE A 79 -9.97 2.87 -4.81
N VAL A 80 -9.57 3.26 -3.60
CA VAL A 80 -10.18 4.38 -2.87
C VAL A 80 -9.23 5.56 -2.95
N THR A 81 -9.66 6.62 -3.63
CA THR A 81 -8.89 7.87 -3.74
C THR A 81 -9.50 8.91 -2.82
N CYS A 82 -8.69 9.43 -1.93
CA CYS A 82 -9.04 10.51 -1.02
C CYS A 82 -8.09 11.70 -1.17
N TYR A 83 -8.51 12.84 -0.62
CA TYR A 83 -7.70 14.04 -0.57
C TYR A 83 -7.60 14.58 0.84
N ALA A 84 -6.42 15.06 1.20
CA ALA A 84 -6.19 15.75 2.45
C ALA A 84 -5.32 17.00 2.22
N PRO A 85 -5.50 18.07 3.00
CA PRO A 85 -4.61 19.23 2.92
C PRO A 85 -3.13 18.88 3.14
N HIS A 86 -2.24 19.47 2.33
CA HIS A 86 -0.81 19.20 2.37
C HIS A 86 -0.18 19.39 3.76
N TYR A 87 -0.65 20.39 4.53
CA TYR A 87 -0.12 20.65 5.88
C TYR A 87 -0.34 19.49 6.87
N LEU A 88 -1.20 18.50 6.55
CA LEU A 88 -1.41 17.30 7.36
C LEU A 88 -0.48 16.14 6.99
N MET A 89 0.36 16.28 5.95
CA MET A 89 1.16 15.19 5.38
C MET A 89 1.94 14.39 6.43
N GLU A 90 2.69 15.05 7.32
CA GLU A 90 3.50 14.37 8.34
C GLU A 90 2.62 13.56 9.30
N SER A 91 1.52 14.14 9.79
CA SER A 91 0.58 13.47 10.68
C SER A 91 -0.11 12.28 10.01
N LEU A 92 -0.49 12.43 8.73
CA LEU A 92 -1.09 11.36 7.94
C LEU A 92 -0.12 10.20 7.76
N LEU A 93 1.15 10.48 7.44
CA LEU A 93 2.18 9.45 7.27
C LEU A 93 2.45 8.68 8.56
N VAL A 94 2.58 9.38 9.69
CA VAL A 94 2.78 8.74 11.00
C VAL A 94 1.59 7.85 11.35
N THR A 95 0.38 8.40 11.28
CA THR A 95 -0.84 7.66 11.66
C THR A 95 -1.07 6.47 10.72
N ALA A 96 -0.84 6.61 9.43
CA ALA A 96 -0.97 5.51 8.47
C ALA A 96 0.04 4.39 8.73
N ARG A 97 1.30 4.73 9.07
CA ARG A 97 2.34 3.74 9.41
C ARG A 97 2.00 2.99 10.69
N ASP A 98 1.56 3.69 11.73
CA ASP A 98 1.21 3.08 13.02
C ASP A 98 0.04 2.09 12.90
N ASN A 99 -0.85 2.28 11.91
CA ASN A 99 -2.01 1.45 11.70
C ASN A 99 -1.86 0.45 10.55
N VAL A 100 -0.70 0.38 9.90
CA VAL A 100 -0.52 -0.36 8.64
C VAL A 100 -0.80 -1.86 8.78
N ASP A 101 -0.42 -2.48 9.90
CA ASP A 101 -0.63 -3.92 10.10
C ASP A 101 -2.11 -4.27 10.21
N MET A 102 -2.89 -3.46 10.93
CA MET A 102 -4.34 -3.60 10.96
C MET A 102 -4.95 -3.38 9.56
N LEU A 103 -4.40 -2.47 8.76
CA LEU A 103 -4.90 -2.25 7.39
C LEU A 103 -4.62 -3.46 6.49
N LYS A 104 -3.47 -4.13 6.65
CA LYS A 104 -3.18 -5.40 5.95
C LYS A 104 -4.23 -6.46 6.29
N GLU A 105 -4.61 -6.60 7.56
CA GLU A 105 -5.69 -7.50 7.99
C GLU A 105 -7.06 -7.13 7.38
N MET A 106 -7.27 -5.85 7.09
CA MET A 106 -8.45 -5.36 6.37
C MET A 106 -8.35 -5.54 4.85
N GLY A 107 -7.32 -6.20 4.33
CA GLY A 107 -7.16 -6.48 2.90
C GLY A 107 -6.47 -5.36 2.11
N LEU A 108 -5.65 -4.53 2.76
CA LEU A 108 -4.81 -3.54 2.08
C LEU A 108 -3.75 -4.23 1.20
N ILE A 109 -3.72 -3.87 -0.07
CA ILE A 109 -2.68 -4.24 -1.04
C ILE A 109 -1.61 -3.15 -1.08
N SER A 110 -2.03 -1.88 -1.20
CA SER A 110 -1.11 -0.74 -1.15
C SER A 110 -1.77 0.53 -0.63
N LEU A 111 -0.95 1.37 0.01
CA LEU A 111 -1.31 2.69 0.51
C LEU A 111 -0.24 3.71 0.12
N THR A 112 -0.65 4.74 -0.61
CA THR A 112 0.20 5.90 -0.93
C THR A 112 -0.42 7.19 -0.41
N ILE A 113 0.43 8.12 0.02
CA ILE A 113 0.06 9.46 0.49
C ILE A 113 0.97 10.47 -0.22
N GLY A 114 0.42 11.27 -1.12
CA GLY A 114 1.19 12.06 -2.07
C GLY A 114 2.13 11.16 -2.88
N TYR A 115 3.43 11.45 -2.83
CA TYR A 115 4.48 10.66 -3.48
C TYR A 115 5.07 9.55 -2.58
N TYR A 116 4.61 9.43 -1.33
CA TYR A 116 5.15 8.45 -0.39
C TYR A 116 4.34 7.15 -0.41
N THR A 117 5.04 6.03 -0.59
CA THR A 117 4.49 4.69 -0.37
C THR A 117 4.56 4.37 1.12
N VAL A 118 3.40 4.19 1.76
CA VAL A 118 3.31 3.73 3.15
C VAL A 118 3.43 2.21 3.20
N TYR A 119 2.78 1.54 2.24
CA TYR A 119 2.82 0.09 2.09
C TYR A 119 2.52 -0.31 0.65
N ASP A 120 3.19 -1.35 0.18
CA ASP A 120 2.92 -2.01 -1.09
C ASP A 120 3.31 -3.48 -0.97
N GLU A 121 2.32 -4.38 -1.04
CA GLU A 121 2.51 -5.83 -0.99
C GLU A 121 3.47 -6.31 -2.09
N HIS A 122 3.43 -5.69 -3.28
CA HIS A 122 4.23 -6.11 -4.43
C HIS A 122 5.65 -5.52 -4.45
N ALA A 123 5.91 -4.46 -3.67
CA ALA A 123 7.25 -3.89 -3.58
C ALA A 123 8.23 -4.87 -2.89
N ILE A 124 7.74 -5.64 -1.92
CA ILE A 124 8.53 -6.64 -1.20
C ILE A 124 8.97 -7.76 -2.14
N ASP A 125 8.07 -8.23 -3.02
CA ASP A 125 8.37 -9.31 -3.96
C ASP A 125 9.49 -8.92 -4.95
N GLU A 126 9.48 -7.69 -5.47
CA GLU A 126 10.53 -7.22 -6.38
C GLU A 126 11.88 -7.00 -5.67
N GLU A 127 11.87 -6.50 -4.43
CA GLU A 127 13.09 -6.39 -3.62
C GLU A 127 13.68 -7.76 -3.28
N VAL A 128 12.84 -8.72 -2.86
CA VAL A 128 13.26 -10.09 -2.54
C VAL A 128 13.80 -10.79 -3.77
N LYS A 129 13.14 -10.66 -4.92
CA LYS A 129 13.59 -11.21 -6.20
C LYS A 129 14.92 -10.62 -6.65
N SER A 130 15.10 -9.32 -6.46
CA SER A 130 16.38 -8.63 -6.73
C SER A 130 17.50 -9.15 -5.82
N LEU A 131 17.22 -9.35 -4.53
CA LEU A 131 18.17 -9.91 -3.57
C LEU A 131 18.51 -11.37 -3.88
N MET A 132 17.54 -12.20 -4.23
CA MET A 132 17.77 -13.60 -4.63
C MET A 132 18.72 -13.68 -5.84
N LYS A 133 18.50 -12.84 -6.86
CA LYS A 133 19.39 -12.80 -8.03
C LYS A 133 20.82 -12.40 -7.65
N LYS A 134 21.00 -11.46 -6.72
CA LYS A 134 22.34 -11.10 -6.22
C LYS A 134 22.98 -12.25 -5.46
N LEU A 135 22.21 -12.99 -4.68
CA LEU A 135 22.71 -14.16 -3.95
C LEU A 135 23.20 -15.26 -4.89
N GLU A 136 22.43 -15.58 -5.94
CA GLU A 136 22.82 -16.56 -6.97
C GLU A 136 24.14 -16.18 -7.65
N MET A 137 24.34 -14.90 -7.97
CA MET A 137 25.59 -14.41 -8.55
C MET A 137 26.77 -14.60 -7.59
N VAL A 138 26.60 -14.26 -6.31
CA VAL A 138 27.65 -14.40 -5.28
C VAL A 138 28.00 -15.88 -5.04
N GLU A 139 27.01 -16.77 -5.08
CA GLU A 139 27.25 -18.22 -4.94
C GLU A 139 28.05 -18.77 -6.12
N SER A 140 27.73 -18.35 -7.35
CA SER A 140 28.52 -18.73 -8.54
C SER A 140 29.97 -18.25 -8.45
N GLU A 141 30.19 -16.98 -8.09
CA GLU A 141 31.54 -16.42 -7.93
C GLU A 141 32.34 -17.16 -6.86
N ARG A 142 31.69 -17.53 -5.75
CA ARG A 142 32.31 -18.33 -4.68
C ARG A 142 32.75 -19.70 -5.21
N ASP A 143 31.91 -20.37 -5.99
CA ASP A 143 32.19 -21.72 -6.48
C ASP A 143 33.34 -21.71 -7.49
N ASP A 144 33.39 -20.71 -8.38
CA ASP A 144 34.51 -20.50 -9.31
C ASP A 144 35.84 -20.29 -8.56
N LEU A 145 35.82 -19.45 -7.51
CA LEU A 145 36.99 -19.20 -6.67
C LEU A 145 37.43 -20.43 -5.88
N LEU A 146 36.49 -21.26 -5.42
CA LEU A 146 36.80 -22.51 -4.73
C LEU A 146 37.47 -23.51 -5.69
N GLU A 147 37.00 -23.60 -6.93
CA GLU A 147 37.61 -24.44 -7.95
C GLU A 147 39.02 -23.98 -8.31
N GLU A 148 39.22 -22.67 -8.49
CA GLU A 148 40.55 -22.11 -8.76
C GLU A 148 41.52 -22.36 -7.60
N ASN A 149 41.08 -22.13 -6.36
CA ASN A 149 41.89 -22.40 -5.17
C ASN A 149 42.27 -23.89 -5.07
N ALA A 150 41.37 -24.81 -5.41
CA ALA A 150 41.66 -26.24 -5.42
C ALA A 150 42.73 -26.60 -6.47
N LYS A 151 42.66 -26.01 -7.67
CA LYS A 151 43.67 -26.19 -8.74
C LYS A 151 45.03 -25.66 -8.34
N LEU A 152 45.08 -24.47 -7.72
CA LEU A 152 46.30 -23.87 -7.22
C LEU A 152 46.94 -24.72 -6.12
N LYS A 153 46.14 -25.20 -5.16
CA LYS A 153 46.59 -26.10 -4.09
C LYS A 153 47.24 -27.36 -4.67
N GLY A 154 46.57 -28.04 -5.61
CA GLY A 154 47.13 -29.24 -6.25
C GLY A 154 48.42 -28.97 -7.03
N THR A 155 48.54 -27.79 -7.64
CA THR A 155 49.77 -27.37 -8.35
C THR A 155 50.93 -27.15 -7.37
N ILE A 156 50.68 -26.49 -6.24
CA ILE A 156 51.67 -26.28 -5.17
C ILE A 156 52.14 -27.62 -4.61
N ASP A 157 51.21 -28.53 -4.30
CA ASP A 157 51.52 -29.86 -3.78
C ASP A 157 52.34 -30.69 -4.79
N THR A 158 52.08 -30.53 -6.09
CA THR A 158 52.84 -31.21 -7.16
C THR A 158 54.25 -30.64 -7.35
N LEU A 159 54.42 -29.32 -7.17
CA LEU A 159 55.72 -28.65 -7.31
C LEU A 159 56.61 -28.77 -6.06
N GLY A 160 56.10 -29.31 -4.95
CA GLY A 160 56.84 -29.50 -3.70
C GLY A 160 57.29 -28.19 -3.04
N ILE A 161 56.60 -27.08 -3.34
CA ILE A 161 56.89 -25.75 -2.78
C ILE A 161 56.18 -25.70 -1.41
N TYR A 162 56.88 -26.15 -0.37
CA TYR A 162 56.47 -26.00 1.04
C TYR A 162 57.19 -24.82 1.70
#